data_AF-A0A1Q9VW45-F1
#
_entry.id   AF-A0A1Q9VW45-F1
#
_cell.length_a   1.000
_cell.length_b   1.000
_cell.length_c   1.000
_cell.angle_alpha   90.00
_cell.angle_beta   90.00
_cell.angle_gamma   90.00
#
_symmetry.space_group_name_H-M   'P 1'
#
loop_
_entity.id
_entity.type
_entity.pdbx_description
1 polymer ?
#
loop_
_entity_poly.entity_id
_entity_poly.type
_entity_poly.pdbx_seq_one_letter_code
_entity_poly.pdbx_strand_id
1 'polypeptide(L)'
;MTRTAAFEVTVLAQLEPAEAAQWDAEHVAIPHLDDVRGNLTLPATGQNGASLAWATSDAATISATGEVTRPAHGEQPVVVQLTVTATKDGATATHTYDATVRPLPADADYEAYFFPYFEGESTPDGESVYFSVSDGNDPLDWVELNDGEPVLTSGLGEKGLRDPFIIRSPEGDRFFLLATDLRIYGGNNFGNAQERGSRA
;
A
#
# COMPACT_ATOMS: atom_id res chain seq x y z
N MET A 1 -13.14 2.11 48.12
CA MET A 1 -11.88 1.57 48.69
C MET A 1 -10.91 1.40 47.54
N THR A 2 -9.80 2.13 47.54
CA THR A 2 -8.74 1.97 46.54
C THR A 2 -7.71 1.00 47.08
N ARG A 3 -7.27 0.03 46.27
CA ARG A 3 -6.24 -0.95 46.66
C ARG A 3 -4.98 -0.68 45.85
N THR A 4 -3.89 -0.38 46.54
CA THR A 4 -2.56 -0.23 45.95
C THR A 4 -1.85 -1.58 46.00
N ALA A 5 -1.17 -1.94 44.90
CA ALA A 5 -0.28 -3.09 44.84
C ALA A 5 1.06 -2.62 44.27
N ALA A 6 2.17 -3.16 44.78
CA ALA A 6 3.50 -2.94 44.24
C ALA A 6 3.84 -4.08 43.26
N PHE A 7 4.52 -3.73 42.17
CA PHE A 7 5.06 -4.66 41.19
C PHE A 7 6.50 -4.25 40.89
N GLU A 8 7.37 -5.24 40.69
CA GLU A 8 8.71 -4.99 40.14
C GLU A 8 8.60 -4.78 38.63
N VAL A 9 9.14 -3.66 38.17
CA VAL A 9 9.33 -3.36 36.75
C VAL A 9 10.83 -3.27 36.51
N THR A 10 11.36 -4.15 35.66
CA THR A 10 12.73 -4.01 35.15
C THR A 10 12.70 -2.99 34.02
N VAL A 11 13.23 -1.80 34.29
CA VAL A 11 13.50 -0.80 33.25
C VAL A 11 14.84 -1.16 32.62
N LEU A 12 14.85 -1.47 31.32
CA LEU A 12 16.09 -1.67 30.58
C LEU A 12 16.91 -0.37 30.63
N ALA A 13 18.23 -0.49 30.74
CA ALA A 13 19.11 0.67 30.66
C ALA A 13 18.84 1.40 29.34
N GLN A 14 18.60 2.71 29.44
CA GLN A 14 18.47 3.56 28.26
C GLN A 14 19.83 3.59 27.56
N LEU A 15 19.86 3.38 26.23
CA LEU A 15 21.08 3.47 25.45
C LEU A 15 21.76 4.83 25.68
N GLU A 16 23.09 4.83 25.76
CA GLU A 16 23.84 6.09 25.80
C GLU A 16 23.60 6.89 24.51
N PRO A 17 23.65 8.23 24.53
CA PRO A 17 23.26 9.04 23.37
C PRO A 17 23.95 8.66 22.05
N ALA A 18 25.24 8.30 22.09
CA ALA A 18 25.98 7.85 20.91
C ALA A 18 25.48 6.49 20.39
N GLU A 19 25.17 5.54 21.27
CA GLU A 19 24.63 4.23 20.90
C GLU A 19 23.21 4.36 20.36
N ALA A 20 22.38 5.21 20.97
CA ALA A 20 21.04 5.52 20.49
C ALA A 20 21.06 6.17 19.09
N ALA A 21 21.95 7.15 18.87
CA ALA A 21 22.11 7.80 17.56
C ALA A 21 22.59 6.78 16.50
N GLN A 22 23.56 5.93 16.83
CA GLN A 22 24.03 4.91 15.90
C GLN A 22 22.94 3.90 15.55
N TRP A 23 22.23 3.38 16.56
CA TRP A 23 21.12 2.46 16.33
C TRP A 23 20.04 3.07 15.45
N ASP A 24 19.63 4.30 15.75
CA ASP A 24 18.60 5.02 15.00
C ASP A 24 19.04 5.34 13.56
N ALA A 25 20.33 5.54 13.30
CA ALA A 25 20.85 5.70 11.94
C ALA A 25 20.85 4.38 11.15
N GLU A 26 21.18 3.26 11.78
CA GLU A 26 21.34 1.95 11.12
C GLU A 26 20.01 1.17 10.95
N HIS A 27 18.99 1.46 11.77
CA HIS A 27 17.75 0.69 11.82
C HIS A 27 16.50 1.47 11.38
N VAL A 28 16.66 2.44 10.48
CA VAL A 28 15.53 3.08 9.81
C VAL A 28 14.84 2.07 8.90
N ALA A 29 13.55 1.83 9.13
CA ALA A 29 12.73 1.02 8.24
C ALA A 29 12.21 1.88 7.07
N ILE A 30 12.82 1.71 5.89
CA ILE A 30 12.34 2.29 4.64
C ILE A 30 11.84 1.15 3.75
N PRO A 31 10.52 1.02 3.53
CA PRO A 31 9.97 -0.07 2.72
C PRO A 31 10.48 -0.03 1.27
N HIS A 32 10.70 -1.22 0.69
CA HIS A 32 10.96 -1.42 -0.75
C HIS A 32 12.16 -0.66 -1.31
N LEU A 33 13.21 -0.48 -0.51
CA LEU A 33 14.39 0.29 -0.90
C LEU A 33 15.17 -0.30 -2.09
N ASP A 34 15.07 -1.61 -2.32
CA ASP A 34 15.63 -2.34 -3.47
C ASP A 34 14.70 -2.35 -4.71
N ASP A 35 13.50 -1.78 -4.60
CA ASP A 35 12.48 -1.75 -5.63
C ASP A 35 11.63 -0.47 -5.55
N VAL A 36 12.29 0.68 -5.52
CA VAL A 36 11.64 1.98 -5.35
C VAL A 36 10.87 2.36 -6.62
N ARG A 37 9.54 2.50 -6.48
CA ARG A 37 8.60 2.84 -7.56
C ARG A 37 7.70 4.04 -7.24
N GLY A 38 7.81 4.57 -6.02
CA GLY A 38 7.07 5.72 -5.53
C GLY A 38 7.87 6.46 -4.47
N ASN A 39 7.29 7.54 -3.93
CA ASN A 39 7.96 8.38 -2.93
C ASN A 39 8.30 7.57 -1.66
N LEU A 40 9.46 7.87 -1.09
CA LEU A 40 9.93 7.28 0.15
C LEU A 40 9.47 8.12 1.34
N THR A 41 9.01 7.45 2.39
CA THR A 41 8.80 8.10 3.69
C THR A 41 10.11 8.08 4.46
N LEU A 42 10.77 9.23 4.56
CA LEU A 42 12.00 9.40 5.31
C LEU A 42 11.68 9.99 6.69
N PRO A 43 11.78 9.21 7.79
CA PRO A 43 11.37 9.69 9.11
C PRO A 43 12.33 10.76 9.62
N ALA A 44 11.78 11.74 10.35
CA ALA A 44 12.54 12.80 11.01
C ALA A 44 13.02 12.43 12.43
N THR A 45 12.58 11.29 12.96
CA THR A 45 12.89 10.82 14.32
C THR A 45 13.08 9.31 14.33
N GLY A 46 14.14 8.84 15.00
CA GLY A 46 14.44 7.43 15.22
C GLY A 46 13.71 6.83 16.43
N GLN A 47 13.77 5.50 16.58
CA GLN A 47 13.02 4.77 17.60
C GLN A 47 13.52 5.05 19.02
N ASN A 48 14.81 5.40 19.17
CA ASN A 48 15.42 5.82 20.42
C ASN A 48 15.40 7.34 20.61
N GLY A 49 14.65 8.05 19.76
CA GLY A 49 14.40 9.48 19.85
C GLY A 49 15.58 10.35 19.42
N ALA A 50 16.46 9.86 18.55
CA ALA A 50 17.38 10.73 17.80
C ALA A 50 16.60 11.51 16.72
N SER A 51 16.97 12.76 16.45
CA SER A 51 16.49 13.45 15.24
C SER A 51 17.26 12.95 14.02
N LEU A 52 16.56 12.75 12.91
CA LEU A 52 17.12 12.23 11.67
C LEU A 52 17.07 13.30 10.58
N ALA A 53 18.24 13.61 10.01
CA ALA A 53 18.37 14.48 8.84
C ALA A 53 18.89 13.68 7.65
N TRP A 54 18.33 13.94 6.47
CA TRP A 54 18.61 13.15 5.27
C TRP A 54 19.37 13.97 4.23
N ALA A 55 20.31 13.31 3.55
CA ALA A 55 20.99 13.79 2.36
C ALA A 55 20.90 12.71 1.27
N THR A 56 21.00 13.13 0.02
CA THR A 56 20.91 12.27 -1.16
C THR A 56 22.12 12.48 -2.06
N SER A 57 22.63 11.42 -2.67
CA SER A 57 23.66 11.51 -3.70
C SER A 57 23.15 12.03 -5.04
N ASP A 58 21.83 11.96 -5.27
CA ASP A 58 21.18 12.39 -6.51
C ASP A 58 19.77 12.93 -6.25
N ALA A 59 19.68 14.26 -6.05
CA ALA A 59 18.42 14.95 -5.79
C ALA A 59 17.48 15.02 -7.01
N ALA A 60 17.95 14.70 -8.23
CA ALA A 60 17.08 14.64 -9.40
C ALA A 60 16.26 13.34 -9.40
N THR A 61 16.81 12.25 -8.87
CA THR A 61 16.15 10.95 -8.79
C THR A 61 15.42 10.74 -7.46
N ILE A 62 16.06 11.04 -6.32
CA ILE A 62 15.41 11.03 -5.00
C ILE A 62 15.81 12.30 -4.24
N SER A 63 14.84 13.14 -3.91
CA SER A 63 15.09 14.35 -3.10
C SER A 63 15.47 14.01 -1.65
N ALA A 64 15.97 14.98 -0.89
CA ALA A 64 16.23 14.80 0.55
C ALA A 64 14.94 14.62 1.40
N THR A 65 13.77 14.91 0.83
CA THR A 65 12.45 14.71 1.44
C THR A 65 11.76 13.42 0.98
N GLY A 66 12.38 12.67 0.05
CA GLY A 66 11.91 11.36 -0.39
C GLY A 66 11.00 11.39 -1.62
N GLU A 67 10.83 12.53 -2.30
CA GLU A 67 10.14 12.52 -3.61
C GLU A 67 11.02 11.80 -4.65
N VAL A 68 10.40 10.90 -5.41
CA VAL A 68 11.09 10.05 -6.38
C VAL A 68 10.69 10.42 -7.81
N THR A 69 11.68 10.68 -8.64
CA THR A 69 11.53 10.77 -10.10
C THR A 69 12.11 9.51 -10.72
N ARG A 70 11.27 8.73 -11.39
CA ARG A 70 11.69 7.46 -11.99
C ARG A 70 12.36 7.67 -13.35
N PRO A 71 13.37 6.85 -13.70
CA PRO A 71 13.88 6.77 -15.05
C PRO A 71 12.77 6.46 -16.07
N ALA A 72 12.97 6.85 -17.32
CA ALA A 72 12.00 6.58 -18.37
C ALA A 72 11.90 5.07 -18.68
N HIS A 73 10.82 4.67 -19.36
CA HIS A 73 10.69 3.30 -19.84
C HIS A 73 11.89 2.90 -20.73
N GLY A 74 12.43 1.71 -20.50
CA GLY A 74 13.58 1.17 -21.24
C GLY A 74 14.95 1.61 -20.71
N GLU A 75 15.01 2.55 -19.78
CA GLU A 75 16.24 2.92 -19.07
C GLU A 75 16.61 1.89 -17.99
N GLN A 76 17.86 1.91 -17.55
CA GLN A 76 18.32 1.05 -16.47
C GLN A 76 17.88 1.59 -15.10
N PRO A 77 17.68 0.72 -14.09
CA PRO A 77 17.48 1.17 -12.71
C PRO A 77 18.65 2.05 -12.23
N VAL A 78 18.34 3.05 -11.41
CA VAL A 78 19.31 3.98 -10.82
C VAL A 78 19.45 3.68 -9.33
N VAL A 79 20.68 3.58 -8.84
CA VAL A 79 20.97 3.44 -7.40
C VAL A 79 21.33 4.81 -6.82
N VAL A 80 20.61 5.23 -5.79
CA VAL A 80 20.81 6.49 -5.07
C VAL A 80 21.20 6.19 -3.63
N GLN A 81 22.28 6.81 -3.15
CA GLN A 81 22.70 6.70 -1.76
C GLN A 81 21.97 7.76 -0.92
N LEU A 82 21.19 7.31 0.05
CA LEU A 82 20.54 8.15 1.06
C LEU A 82 21.32 8.08 2.36
N THR A 83 21.93 9.20 2.75
CA THR A 83 22.68 9.29 4.00
C THR A 83 21.81 9.92 5.08
N VAL A 84 21.54 9.17 6.15
CA VAL A 84 20.91 9.68 7.36
C VAL A 84 21.97 10.12 8.36
N THR A 85 21.75 11.27 8.98
CA THR A 85 22.49 11.75 10.15
C THR A 85 21.54 11.74 11.34
N ALA A 86 21.78 10.86 12.30
CA ALA A 86 21.05 10.80 13.55
C ALA A 86 21.74 11.65 14.61
N THR A 87 20.98 12.44 15.36
CA THR A 87 21.48 13.26 16.47
C THR A 87 20.69 12.99 17.75
N LYS A 88 21.38 12.61 18.83
CA LYS A 88 20.81 12.41 20.16
C LYS A 88 21.64 13.15 21.19
N ASP A 89 21.04 14.14 21.86
CA ASP A 89 21.68 14.92 22.94
C ASP A 89 23.10 15.44 22.61
N GLY A 90 23.33 15.80 21.35
CA GLY A 90 24.62 16.30 20.82
C GLY A 90 25.56 15.23 20.27
N ALA A 91 25.33 13.95 20.54
CA ALA A 91 26.01 12.85 19.86
C ALA A 91 25.42 12.64 18.46
N THR A 92 26.27 12.31 17.48
CA THR A 92 25.87 12.11 16.09
C THR A 92 26.40 10.79 15.54
N ALA A 93 25.62 10.19 14.64
CA ALA A 93 26.02 9.03 13.85
C ALA A 93 25.42 9.14 12.45
N THR A 94 26.08 8.52 11.47
CA THR A 94 25.62 8.52 10.08
C THR A 94 25.54 7.11 9.54
N HIS A 95 24.54 6.84 8.71
CA HIS A 95 24.41 5.60 7.96
C HIS A 95 23.97 5.91 6.53
N THR A 96 24.34 5.06 5.57
CA THR A 96 23.95 5.21 4.17
C THR A 96 23.15 4.01 3.71
N TYR A 97 22.03 4.28 3.08
CA TYR A 97 21.10 3.32 2.52
C TYR A 97 21.11 3.42 1.00
N ASP A 98 21.20 2.28 0.30
CA ASP A 98 21.13 2.22 -1.16
C ASP A 98 19.69 2.05 -1.62
N ALA A 99 19.16 3.04 -2.34
CA ALA A 99 17.83 3.04 -2.94
C ALA A 99 17.91 2.74 -4.44
N THR A 100 17.31 1.64 -4.87
CA THR A 100 17.24 1.25 -6.28
C THR A 100 15.91 1.71 -6.89
N VAL A 101 15.94 2.78 -7.67
CA VAL A 101 14.77 3.33 -8.36
C VAL A 101 14.56 2.61 -9.68
N ARG A 102 13.35 2.06 -9.86
CA ARG A 102 12.97 1.37 -11.10
C ARG A 102 12.46 2.33 -12.17
N PRO A 103 12.75 2.06 -13.45
CA PRO A 103 12.18 2.84 -14.56
C PRO A 103 10.66 2.70 -14.61
N LEU A 104 9.98 3.65 -15.25
CA LEU A 104 8.54 3.60 -15.53
C LEU A 104 8.17 2.33 -16.34
N PRO A 105 6.95 1.79 -16.15
CA PRO A 105 6.44 0.73 -17.02
C PRO A 105 6.30 1.24 -18.46
N ALA A 106 6.10 0.33 -19.41
CA ALA A 106 5.77 0.72 -20.77
C ALA A 106 4.47 1.50 -20.79
N ASP A 107 4.38 2.50 -21.67
CA ASP A 107 3.09 3.12 -21.97
C ASP A 107 2.15 2.04 -22.52
N ALA A 108 0.91 2.05 -22.01
CA ALA A 108 -0.10 1.09 -22.44
C ALA A 108 -0.92 1.69 -23.58
N ASP A 109 -0.98 0.97 -24.71
CA ASP A 109 -1.95 1.23 -25.76
C ASP A 109 -3.32 0.72 -25.30
N TYR A 110 -4.18 1.62 -24.85
CA TYR A 110 -5.52 1.26 -24.39
C TYR A 110 -6.44 0.99 -25.57
N GLU A 111 -7.06 -0.18 -25.58
CA GLU A 111 -7.95 -0.63 -26.66
C GLU A 111 -9.42 -0.58 -26.27
N ALA A 112 -9.74 -0.90 -25.01
CA ALA A 112 -11.12 -1.01 -24.53
C ALA A 112 -11.27 -0.59 -23.06
N TYR A 113 -12.51 -0.37 -22.65
CA TYR A 113 -12.92 -0.16 -21.28
C TYR A 113 -13.13 -1.50 -20.57
N PHE A 114 -12.61 -1.62 -19.36
CA PHE A 114 -12.84 -2.78 -18.49
C PHE A 114 -13.87 -2.42 -17.43
N PHE A 115 -14.89 -3.27 -17.27
CA PHE A 115 -15.94 -3.05 -16.28
C PHE A 115 -16.11 -4.28 -15.38
N PRO A 116 -15.63 -4.21 -14.13
CA PRO A 116 -16.02 -5.15 -13.11
C PRO A 116 -17.39 -4.76 -12.55
N TYR A 117 -18.27 -5.74 -12.37
CA TYR A 117 -19.64 -5.52 -11.87
C TYR A 117 -20.15 -6.71 -11.05
N PHE A 118 -21.34 -6.55 -10.46
CA PHE A 118 -22.14 -7.62 -9.88
C PHE A 118 -23.56 -7.52 -10.47
N GLU A 119 -24.28 -8.63 -10.56
CA GLU A 119 -25.58 -8.70 -11.26
C GLU A 119 -26.77 -8.29 -10.38
N GLY A 120 -26.61 -8.36 -9.06
CA GLY A 120 -27.62 -7.95 -8.10
C GLY A 120 -28.07 -9.08 -7.17
N GLU A 121 -29.25 -8.91 -6.58
CA GLU A 121 -29.69 -9.67 -5.40
C GLU A 121 -30.72 -10.75 -5.73
N SER A 122 -30.97 -10.99 -7.02
CA SER A 122 -32.07 -11.85 -7.48
C SER A 122 -31.68 -13.33 -7.53
N THR A 123 -30.39 -13.65 -7.59
CA THR A 123 -29.87 -15.02 -7.74
C THR A 123 -28.80 -15.34 -6.68
N PRO A 124 -28.54 -16.63 -6.39
CA PRO A 124 -27.55 -17.04 -5.39
C PRO A 124 -26.12 -16.59 -5.67
N ASP A 125 -25.80 -16.32 -6.93
CA ASP A 125 -24.50 -15.98 -7.48
C ASP A 125 -24.39 -14.52 -7.94
N GLY A 126 -25.52 -13.81 -8.12
CA GLY A 126 -25.53 -12.43 -8.62
C GLY A 126 -24.78 -11.43 -7.74
N GLU A 127 -24.50 -11.79 -6.48
CA GLU A 127 -23.60 -11.07 -5.57
C GLU A 127 -22.17 -11.66 -5.65
N SER A 128 -21.66 -11.79 -6.87
CA SER A 128 -20.26 -12.15 -7.19
C SER A 128 -19.69 -11.10 -8.14
N VAL A 129 -18.37 -11.11 -8.36
CA VAL A 129 -17.76 -10.19 -9.34
C VAL A 129 -17.66 -10.87 -10.71
N TYR A 130 -18.23 -10.19 -11.69
CA TYR A 130 -18.21 -10.51 -13.11
C TYR A 130 -17.43 -9.42 -13.84
N PHE A 131 -16.95 -9.73 -15.05
CA PHE A 131 -16.21 -8.78 -15.87
C PHE A 131 -16.84 -8.66 -17.25
N SER A 132 -16.86 -7.45 -17.78
CA SER A 132 -17.11 -7.18 -19.19
C SER A 132 -16.03 -6.26 -19.74
N VAL A 133 -15.88 -6.29 -21.06
CA VAL A 133 -15.00 -5.39 -21.81
C VAL A 133 -15.83 -4.72 -22.90
N SER A 134 -15.55 -3.47 -23.22
CA SER A 134 -16.18 -2.84 -24.38
C SER A 134 -15.63 -3.39 -25.70
N ASP A 135 -16.41 -3.34 -26.77
CA ASP A 135 -15.87 -3.58 -28.12
C ASP A 135 -15.04 -2.37 -28.57
N GLY A 136 -13.72 -2.47 -28.38
CA GLY A 136 -12.80 -1.37 -28.60
C GLY A 136 -13.13 -0.15 -27.74
N ASN A 137 -12.86 1.05 -28.27
CA ASN A 137 -13.08 2.32 -27.59
C ASN A 137 -14.54 2.82 -27.70
N ASP A 138 -15.52 1.93 -27.47
CA ASP A 138 -16.95 2.25 -27.47
C ASP A 138 -17.58 1.97 -26.09
N PRO A 139 -17.89 2.99 -25.28
CA PRO A 139 -18.45 2.77 -23.94
C PRO A 139 -19.91 2.28 -23.95
N LEU A 140 -20.54 2.09 -25.12
CA LEU A 140 -21.94 1.68 -25.25
C LEU A 140 -22.12 0.23 -25.72
N ASP A 141 -21.05 -0.44 -26.16
CA ASP A 141 -21.09 -1.83 -26.63
C ASP A 141 -20.16 -2.70 -25.77
N TRP A 142 -20.72 -3.74 -25.15
CA TRP A 142 -20.05 -4.53 -24.11
C TRP A 142 -20.20 -6.03 -24.37
N VAL A 143 -19.10 -6.75 -24.15
CA VAL A 143 -19.04 -8.21 -24.21
C VAL A 143 -18.70 -8.74 -22.82
N GLU A 144 -19.50 -9.69 -22.36
CA GLU A 144 -19.24 -10.42 -21.11
C GLU A 144 -17.99 -11.28 -21.26
N LEU A 145 -17.12 -11.21 -20.25
CA LEU A 145 -15.95 -12.08 -20.16
C LEU A 145 -16.33 -13.36 -19.42
N ASN A 146 -15.47 -14.38 -19.55
CA ASN A 146 -15.63 -15.66 -18.85
C ASN A 146 -16.99 -16.34 -19.11
N ASP A 147 -17.50 -16.23 -20.35
CA ASP A 147 -18.77 -16.81 -20.78
C ASP A 147 -19.99 -16.36 -19.95
N GLY A 148 -19.91 -15.19 -19.28
CA GLY A 148 -20.96 -14.68 -18.39
C GLY A 148 -20.95 -15.31 -16.99
N GLU A 149 -19.97 -16.17 -16.69
CA GLU A 149 -19.85 -16.82 -15.38
C GLU A 149 -19.06 -15.95 -14.38
N PRO A 150 -19.32 -16.07 -13.06
CA PRO A 150 -18.59 -15.33 -12.03
C PRO A 150 -17.08 -15.52 -12.12
N VAL A 151 -16.32 -14.42 -12.05
CA VAL A 151 -14.85 -14.44 -12.08
C VAL A 151 -14.25 -14.47 -10.68
N LEU A 152 -14.79 -13.68 -9.75
CA LEU A 152 -14.39 -13.71 -8.33
C LEU A 152 -15.57 -14.04 -7.44
N THR A 153 -15.35 -14.99 -6.54
CA THR A 153 -16.31 -15.45 -5.53
C THR A 153 -15.66 -15.44 -4.15
N SER A 154 -16.44 -15.32 -3.07
CA SER A 154 -15.94 -15.34 -1.71
C SER A 154 -16.49 -16.51 -0.91
N GLY A 155 -15.59 -17.31 -0.32
CA GLY A 155 -15.94 -18.29 0.71
C GLY A 155 -15.92 -17.71 2.14
N LEU A 156 -15.54 -16.44 2.28
CA LEU A 156 -15.32 -15.75 3.55
C LEU A 156 -16.45 -14.76 3.85
N GLY A 157 -16.64 -14.45 5.14
CA GLY A 157 -17.62 -13.44 5.58
C GLY A 157 -19.05 -13.78 5.19
N GLU A 158 -19.77 -12.80 4.63
CA GLU A 158 -21.14 -13.00 4.16
C GLU A 158 -21.22 -13.75 2.83
N LYS A 159 -20.06 -13.97 2.17
CA LYS A 159 -19.91 -14.72 0.91
C LYS A 159 -20.55 -14.04 -0.31
N GLY A 160 -20.84 -12.75 -0.21
CA GLY A 160 -21.26 -11.91 -1.33
C GLY A 160 -20.20 -10.86 -1.62
N LEU A 161 -19.97 -10.54 -2.89
CA LEU A 161 -19.04 -9.51 -3.34
C LEU A 161 -19.79 -8.48 -4.18
N ARG A 162 -19.72 -7.21 -3.78
CA ARG A 162 -20.52 -6.13 -4.38
C ARG A 162 -19.70 -4.88 -4.63
N ASP A 163 -20.24 -4.00 -5.46
CA ASP A 163 -19.71 -2.64 -5.71
C ASP A 163 -18.21 -2.63 -6.03
N PRO A 164 -17.76 -3.40 -7.03
CA PRO A 164 -16.34 -3.49 -7.34
C PRO A 164 -15.77 -2.14 -7.76
N PHE A 165 -14.61 -1.81 -7.22
CA PHE A 165 -13.86 -0.60 -7.51
C PHE A 165 -12.44 -0.95 -7.95
N ILE A 166 -12.06 -0.51 -9.15
CA ILE A 166 -10.72 -0.74 -9.70
C ILE A 166 -9.85 0.50 -9.51
N ILE A 167 -8.65 0.29 -8.97
CA ILE A 167 -7.66 1.33 -8.70
C ILE A 167 -6.37 0.94 -9.41
N ARG A 168 -5.85 1.82 -10.25
CA ARG A 168 -4.49 1.67 -10.78
C ARG A 168 -3.48 2.07 -9.71
N SER A 169 -2.44 1.26 -9.51
CA SER A 169 -1.34 1.61 -8.61
C SER A 169 -0.68 2.91 -9.09
N PRO A 170 -0.26 3.82 -8.19
CA PRO A 170 0.55 4.98 -8.56
C PRO A 170 1.84 4.59 -9.29
N GLU A 171 2.36 3.38 -9.01
CA GLU A 171 3.53 2.79 -9.64
C GLU A 171 3.28 2.40 -11.12
N GLY A 172 2.02 2.34 -11.55
CA GLY A 172 1.59 2.11 -12.94
C GLY A 172 1.61 0.65 -13.41
N ASP A 173 2.04 -0.28 -12.56
CA ASP A 173 2.30 -1.69 -12.91
C ASP A 173 1.22 -2.67 -12.42
N ARG A 174 0.28 -2.22 -11.60
CA ARG A 174 -0.75 -3.08 -10.98
C ARG A 174 -2.12 -2.41 -10.96
N PHE A 175 -3.13 -3.25 -10.81
CA PHE A 175 -4.46 -2.83 -10.43
C PHE A 175 -4.86 -3.52 -9.13
N PHE A 176 -5.58 -2.79 -8.29
CA PHE A 176 -6.26 -3.32 -7.13
C PHE A 176 -7.76 -3.29 -7.41
N LEU A 177 -8.43 -4.41 -7.20
CA LEU A 177 -9.88 -4.48 -7.19
C LEU A 177 -10.33 -4.63 -5.75
N LEU A 178 -11.17 -3.71 -5.29
CA LEU A 178 -11.83 -3.78 -4.00
C LEU A 178 -13.31 -4.09 -4.24
N ALA A 179 -13.89 -4.92 -3.39
CA ALA A 179 -15.32 -5.20 -3.39
C ALA A 179 -15.82 -5.26 -1.94
N THR A 180 -17.08 -4.89 -1.74
CA THR A 180 -17.76 -4.97 -0.45
C THR A 180 -18.16 -6.41 -0.18
N ASP A 181 -17.72 -6.97 0.96
CA ASP A 181 -18.23 -8.23 1.47
C ASP A 181 -19.62 -8.01 2.06
N LEU A 182 -20.64 -8.41 1.31
CA LEU A 182 -22.05 -8.22 1.66
C LEU A 182 -22.92 -9.15 0.84
N ARG A 183 -23.83 -9.88 1.51
CA ARG A 183 -24.81 -10.74 0.87
C ARG A 183 -26.23 -10.40 1.32
N ILE A 184 -27.06 -9.90 0.40
CA ILE A 184 -28.49 -9.61 0.60
C ILE A 184 -29.35 -10.79 0.15
N TYR A 185 -28.93 -11.52 -0.90
CA TYR A 185 -29.62 -12.69 -1.40
C TYR A 185 -29.85 -13.71 -0.28
N GLY A 186 -31.04 -14.29 -0.24
CA GLY A 186 -31.39 -15.33 0.74
C GLY A 186 -31.96 -14.79 2.06
N GLY A 187 -32.37 -13.51 2.11
CA GLY A 187 -33.18 -12.96 3.20
C GLY A 187 -32.46 -12.02 4.17
N ASN A 188 -31.26 -11.56 3.84
CA ASN A 188 -30.61 -10.47 4.55
C ASN A 188 -31.18 -9.11 4.08
N ASN A 189 -30.82 -8.00 4.74
CA ASN A 189 -31.32 -6.67 4.37
C ASN A 189 -30.32 -5.55 4.73
N PHE A 190 -30.52 -4.39 4.11
CA PHE A 190 -29.66 -3.23 4.30
C PHE A 190 -29.66 -2.64 5.72
N GLY A 191 -30.73 -2.85 6.50
CA GLY A 191 -30.75 -2.44 7.91
C GLY A 191 -29.72 -3.24 8.71
N ASN A 192 -29.76 -4.57 8.57
CA ASN A 192 -28.78 -5.46 9.18
C ASN A 192 -27.34 -5.16 8.71
N ALA A 193 -27.15 -4.98 7.40
CA ALA A 193 -25.84 -4.68 6.82
C ALA A 193 -25.23 -3.39 7.41
N GLN A 194 -26.01 -2.31 7.53
CA GLN A 194 -25.54 -1.04 8.08
C GLN A 194 -25.28 -1.09 9.59
N GLU A 195 -26.15 -1.77 10.34
CA GLU A 195 -26.07 -1.80 11.80
C GLU A 195 -25.03 -2.78 12.34
N ARG A 196 -24.72 -3.83 11.57
CA ARG A 196 -23.90 -4.95 12.05
C ARG A 196 -22.65 -5.23 11.25
N GLY A 197 -22.58 -4.72 10.00
CA GLY A 197 -21.51 -5.01 9.05
C GLY A 197 -21.41 -6.50 8.71
N SER A 198 -20.45 -6.82 7.83
CA SER A 198 -20.09 -8.22 7.59
C SER A 198 -19.43 -8.84 8.82
N ARG A 199 -19.76 -10.12 9.07
CA ARG A 199 -19.19 -10.93 10.15
C ARG A 199 -18.66 -12.25 9.59
N ALA A 200 -17.48 -12.63 10.04
CA ALA A 200 -16.86 -13.93 9.76
C ALA A 200 -17.47 -15.06 10.59
#